data_AF-A0A9E3R464-F1
#
_entry.id   AF-A0A9E3R464-F1
#
_cell.length_a   1.000
_cell.length_b   1.000
_cell.length_c   1.000
_cell.angle_alpha   90.00
_cell.angle_beta   90.00
_cell.angle_gamma   90.00
#
_symmetry.space_group_name_H-M   'P 1'
#
loop_
_entity.id
_entity.type
_entity.pdbx_description
1 polymer ?
#
loop_
_entity_poly.entity_id
_entity_poly.type
_entity_poly.pdbx_seq_one_letter_code
_entity_poly.pdbx_strand_id
1 'polypeptide(L)'
;MLPVAPADGASARAARLAQTQALIASIEVFVKSGRPALSLALPPALGARAELERAGQGAVTLKLLGRATAPRPEEVRRIRAALHARGITLQALTVG
;
A
#
# COMPACT_ATOMS: atom_id res chain seq x y z
N MET A 1 -34.72 -26.41 8.63
CA MET A 1 -33.81 -25.29 8.95
C MET A 1 -32.95 -25.00 7.72
N LEU A 2 -33.17 -23.88 7.04
CA LEU A 2 -32.31 -23.28 5.99
C LEU A 2 -32.66 -21.77 5.99
N PRO A 3 -31.81 -20.85 5.50
CA PRO A 3 -30.34 -20.85 5.29
C PRO A 3 -29.68 -19.51 5.78
N VAL A 4 -28.34 -19.37 5.83
CA VAL A 4 -27.51 -18.14 5.59
C VAL A 4 -26.04 -18.46 5.94
N ALA A 5 -24.96 -18.08 5.25
CA ALA A 5 -24.70 -17.43 3.97
C ALA A 5 -23.20 -17.68 3.61
N PRO A 6 -22.80 -17.73 2.32
CA PRO A 6 -21.41 -17.53 1.93
C PRO A 6 -21.08 -16.03 1.93
N ALA A 7 -20.86 -15.44 3.12
CA ALA A 7 -20.51 -14.01 3.25
C ALA A 7 -18.98 -13.74 3.23
N ASP A 8 -18.16 -14.78 3.32
CA ASP A 8 -16.74 -14.65 3.65
C ASP A 8 -15.90 -13.95 2.55
N GLY A 9 -16.22 -14.19 1.27
CA GLY A 9 -15.44 -13.67 0.14
C GLY A 9 -15.70 -12.21 -0.25
N ALA A 10 -16.86 -11.65 0.11
CA ALA A 10 -17.18 -10.23 -0.14
C ALA A 10 -16.63 -9.34 0.97
N SER A 11 -16.72 -9.80 2.23
CA SER A 11 -16.20 -9.09 3.40
C SER A 11 -14.67 -9.03 3.39
N ALA A 12 -13.99 -10.12 3.02
CA ALA A 12 -12.53 -10.13 2.87
C ALA A 12 -12.04 -9.17 1.75
N ARG A 13 -12.76 -9.08 0.63
CA ARG A 13 -12.45 -8.12 -0.45
C ARG A 13 -12.70 -6.67 -0.05
N ALA A 14 -13.80 -6.39 0.66
CA ALA A 14 -14.08 -5.07 1.18
C ALA A 14 -13.02 -4.63 2.20
N ALA A 15 -12.60 -5.54 3.10
CA ALA A 15 -11.52 -5.29 4.05
C ALA A 15 -10.19 -5.02 3.34
N ARG A 16 -9.85 -5.79 2.30
CA ARG A 16 -8.65 -5.58 1.47
C ARG A 16 -8.65 -4.21 0.78
N LEU A 17 -9.80 -3.78 0.26
CA LEU A 17 -9.98 -2.47 -0.37
C LEU A 17 -9.83 -1.32 0.64
N ALA A 18 -10.48 -1.43 1.80
CA ALA A 18 -10.37 -0.43 2.87
C ALA A 18 -8.93 -0.29 3.38
N GLN A 19 -8.22 -1.42 3.53
CA GLN A 19 -6.80 -1.44 3.92
C GLN A 19 -5.90 -0.76 2.88
N THR A 20 -6.18 -0.99 1.60
CA THR A 20 -5.43 -0.36 0.51
C THR A 20 -5.66 1.16 0.50
N GLN A 21 -6.90 1.61 0.76
CA GLN A 21 -7.20 3.05 0.88
C GLN A 21 -6.51 3.70 2.08
N ALA A 22 -6.49 3.04 3.24
CA ALA A 22 -5.82 3.56 4.44
C ALA A 22 -4.31 3.74 4.23
N LEU A 23 -3.67 2.77 3.53
CA LEU A 23 -2.26 2.89 3.14
C LEU A 23 -2.04 4.12 2.26
N ILE A 24 -2.85 4.25 1.21
CA ILE A 24 -2.75 5.36 0.27
C ILE A 24 -2.89 6.72 0.97
N ALA A 25 -3.88 6.86 1.86
CA ALA A 25 -4.09 8.09 2.62
C ALA A 25 -2.89 8.43 3.51
N SER A 26 -2.28 7.43 4.14
CA SER A 26 -1.09 7.63 4.98
C SER A 26 0.13 8.08 4.18
N ILE A 27 0.30 7.56 2.96
CA ILE A 27 1.35 8.02 2.04
C ILE A 27 1.12 9.47 1.61
N GLU A 28 -0.13 9.85 1.36
CA GLU A 28 -0.49 11.22 0.98
C GLU A 28 -0.16 12.22 2.09
N VAL A 29 -0.52 11.91 3.34
CA VAL A 29 -0.18 12.73 4.51
C VAL A 29 1.34 12.86 4.68
N PHE A 30 2.07 11.78 4.46
CA PHE A 30 3.54 11.79 4.52
C PHE A 30 4.17 12.72 3.49
N VAL A 31 3.75 12.61 2.23
CA VAL A 31 4.27 13.47 1.16
C VAL A 31 3.91 14.94 1.41
N LYS A 32 2.67 15.22 1.83
CA LYS A 32 2.24 16.58 2.21
C LYS A 32 3.00 17.12 3.43
N SER A 33 3.34 16.26 4.38
CA SER A 33 4.09 16.64 5.59
C SER A 33 5.57 16.93 5.31
N GLY A 34 6.08 16.60 4.11
CA GLY A 34 7.48 16.85 3.74
C GLY A 34 8.50 16.03 4.54
N ARG A 35 8.09 14.95 5.22
CA ARG A 35 8.98 14.13 6.04
C ARG A 35 9.99 13.38 5.17
N PRO A 36 11.22 13.15 5.67
CA PRO A 36 12.26 12.44 4.91
C PRO A 36 11.99 10.94 4.78
N ALA A 37 11.38 10.32 5.79
CA ALA A 37 11.01 8.91 5.79
C ALA A 37 9.77 8.63 6.66
N LEU A 38 9.07 7.54 6.36
CA LEU A 38 7.91 7.06 7.10
C LEU A 38 7.84 5.54 7.08
N SER A 39 7.85 4.91 8.25
CA SER A 39 7.42 3.53 8.39
C SER A 39 5.94 3.47 8.74
N LEU A 40 5.17 2.70 7.98
CA LEU A 40 3.79 2.33 8.26
C LEU A 40 3.69 0.84 8.53
N ALA A 41 3.04 0.46 9.63
CA ALA A 41 2.58 -0.90 9.79
C ALA A 41 1.51 -1.17 8.74
N LEU A 42 1.68 -2.25 7.99
CA LEU A 42 0.75 -2.67 6.97
C LEU A 42 0.03 -3.93 7.45
N PRO A 43 -1.23 -4.14 7.07
CA PRO A 43 -1.90 -5.39 7.37
C PRO A 43 -1.18 -6.53 6.64
N PRO A 44 -1.10 -7.74 7.25
CA PRO A 44 -0.28 -8.87 6.77
C PRO A 44 -0.59 -9.28 5.32
N ALA A 45 -1.82 -8.99 4.90
CA ALA A 45 -2.29 -9.03 3.53
C ALA A 45 -1.36 -8.34 2.51
N LEU A 46 -0.86 -7.13 2.78
CA LEU A 46 -0.11 -6.27 1.86
C LEU A 46 1.42 -6.34 2.05
N GLY A 47 1.86 -6.94 3.16
CA GLY A 47 3.20 -6.87 3.73
C GLY A 47 3.05 -6.44 5.19
N ALA A 48 3.83 -6.95 6.13
CA ALA A 48 3.65 -6.62 7.55
C ALA A 48 4.00 -5.14 7.86
N ARG A 49 4.86 -4.52 7.03
CA ARG A 49 5.27 -3.12 7.20
C ARG A 49 5.67 -2.53 5.84
N ALA A 50 5.44 -1.24 5.64
CA ALA A 50 5.96 -0.46 4.53
C ALA A 50 6.88 0.63 5.05
N GLU A 51 8.01 0.82 4.41
CA GLU A 51 8.88 1.96 4.62
C GLU A 51 8.87 2.81 3.37
N LEU A 52 8.67 4.11 3.56
CA LEU A 52 8.73 5.12 2.53
C LEU A 52 9.92 6.01 2.81
N GLU A 53 10.73 6.24 1.79
CA GLU A 53 11.80 7.21 1.84
C GLU A 53 11.62 8.22 0.71
N ARG A 54 11.95 9.48 0.99
CA ARG A 54 11.85 10.53 -0.02
C ARG A 54 13.03 10.42 -0.97
N ALA A 55 12.74 10.24 -2.26
CA ALA A 55 13.72 10.14 -3.33
C ALA A 55 13.89 11.47 -4.11
N GLY A 56 13.14 12.52 -3.77
CA GLY A 56 13.23 13.83 -4.41
C GLY A 56 11.96 14.69 -4.27
N GLN A 57 11.81 15.69 -5.12
CA GLN A 57 10.60 16.52 -5.17
C GLN A 57 9.42 15.70 -5.70
N GLY A 58 8.51 15.29 -4.80
CA GLY A 58 7.35 14.45 -5.14
C GLY A 58 7.71 13.00 -5.47
N ALA A 59 8.97 12.59 -5.28
CA ALA A 59 9.44 11.23 -5.55
C ALA A 59 9.66 10.45 -4.25
N VAL A 60 9.24 9.19 -4.23
CA VAL A 60 9.38 8.29 -3.07
C VAL A 60 9.85 6.90 -3.50
N THR A 61 10.62 6.25 -2.63
CA THR A 61 10.93 4.81 -2.68
C THR A 61 10.08 4.09 -1.64
N LEU A 62 9.54 2.92 -2.00
CA LEU A 62 8.72 2.08 -1.13
C LEU A 62 9.44 0.74 -0.90
N LYS A 63 9.67 0.39 0.36
CA LYS A 63 10.16 -0.92 0.78
C LYS A 63 9.07 -1.65 1.56
N LEU A 64 8.61 -2.78 1.05
CA LEU A 64 7.62 -3.63 1.72
C LEU A 64 8.36 -4.69 2.54
N LEU A 65 8.29 -4.55 3.86
CA LEU A 65 8.89 -5.46 4.82
C LEU A 65 7.91 -6.55 5.27
N GLY A 66 8.41 -7.76 5.45
CA GLY A 66 7.63 -8.89 5.98
C GLY A 66 6.61 -9.42 4.98
N ARG A 67 6.81 -9.18 3.69
CA ARG A 67 6.09 -9.85 2.62
C ARG A 67 6.96 -11.01 2.11
N ALA A 68 6.49 -12.24 2.28
CA ALA A 68 7.24 -13.44 1.89
C ALA A 68 7.47 -13.58 0.38
N THR A 69 6.73 -12.83 -0.45
CA THR A 69 6.79 -12.90 -1.91
C THR A 69 6.88 -11.50 -2.51
N ALA A 70 7.68 -11.36 -3.57
CA ALA A 70 7.71 -10.15 -4.35
C ALA A 70 6.29 -9.78 -4.83
N PRO A 71 5.88 -8.51 -4.75
CA PRO A 71 4.56 -8.09 -5.18
C PRO A 71 4.41 -8.32 -6.69
N ARG A 72 3.22 -8.79 -7.08
CA ARG A 72 2.92 -9.05 -8.49
C ARG A 72 3.03 -7.74 -9.28
N PRO A 73 3.49 -7.80 -10.54
CA PRO A 73 3.67 -6.60 -11.37
C PRO A 73 2.38 -5.79 -11.56
N GLU A 74 1.20 -6.44 -11.60
CA GLU A 74 -0.09 -5.74 -11.64
C GLU A 74 -0.40 -4.95 -10.36
N GLU A 75 0.00 -5.48 -9.20
CA GLU A 75 -0.19 -4.84 -7.90
C GLU A 75 0.73 -3.62 -7.79
N VAL A 76 1.98 -3.75 -8.23
CA VAL A 76 2.94 -2.65 -8.35
C VAL A 76 2.44 -1.56 -9.29
N ARG A 77 1.89 -1.92 -10.46
CA ARG A 77 1.30 -0.96 -11.41
C ARG A 77 0.12 -0.21 -10.78
N ARG A 78 -0.75 -0.90 -10.03
CA ARG A 78 -1.86 -0.26 -9.31
C ARG A 78 -1.39 0.71 -8.24
N ILE A 79 -0.42 0.33 -7.42
CA ILE A 79 0.17 1.21 -6.39
C ILE A 79 0.80 2.44 -7.05
N ARG A 80 1.61 2.24 -8.10
CA ARG A 80 2.24 3.32 -8.85
C ARG A 80 1.21 4.28 -9.46
N ALA A 81 0.14 3.75 -10.06
CA ALA A 81 -0.93 4.57 -10.63
C ALA A 81 -1.68 5.37 -9.56
N ALA A 82 -1.98 4.76 -8.40
CA ALA A 82 -2.65 5.43 -7.29
C ALA A 82 -1.81 6.55 -6.65
N LEU A 83 -0.48 6.40 -6.62
CA LEU A 83 0.46 7.43 -6.19
C LEU A 83 0.58 8.53 -7.23
N HIS A 84 0.72 8.16 -8.51
CA HIS A 84 0.84 9.12 -9.60
C HIS A 84 -0.42 10.00 -9.74
N ALA A 85 -1.61 9.43 -9.54
CA ALA A 85 -2.87 10.18 -9.50
C ALA A 85 -2.92 11.25 -8.40
N ARG A 86 -2.02 11.17 -7.41
CA ARG A 86 -1.87 12.13 -6.31
C ARG A 86 -0.65 13.04 -6.46
N GLY A 87 0.01 13.01 -7.61
CA GLY A 87 1.23 13.78 -7.88
C GLY A 87 2.49 13.20 -7.22
N ILE A 88 2.46 11.91 -6.86
CA ILE A 88 3.57 11.23 -6.19
C ILE A 88 4.20 10.22 -7.15
N THR A 89 5.48 10.37 -7.42
CA THR A 89 6.27 9.47 -8.28
C THR A 89 6.92 8.38 -7.45
N LEU A 90 6.56 7.13 -7.71
CA LEU A 90 7.23 5.98 -7.11
C LEU A 90 8.48 5.62 -7.91
N GLN A 91 9.68 5.86 -7.35
CA GLN A 91 10.95 5.56 -8.02
C GLN A 91 11.33 4.09 -7.95
N ALA A 92 11.25 3.50 -6.75
CA ALA A 92 11.58 2.11 -6.55
C ALA A 92 10.56 1.45 -5.62
N LEU A 93 10.29 0.17 -5.89
CA LEU A 93 9.50 -0.68 -5.03
C LEU A 93 10.28 -1.96 -4.77
N THR A 94 10.70 -2.17 -3.53
CA THR A 94 11.48 -3.34 -3.12
C THR A 94 10.75 -4.11 -2.03
N VAL A 95 11.10 -5.38 -1.89
CA VAL A 95 10.69 -6.23 -0.75
C VAL A 95 11.90 -6.57 0.10
N GLY A 96 11.72 -6.67 1.41
CA GLY A 96 12.75 -7.06 2.35
C GLY A 96 12.22 -7.68 3.63
#